data_AF-A0A925TL28-F1
#
_entry.id   AF-A0A925TL28-F1
#
_cell.length_a   1.000
_cell.length_b   1.000
_cell.length_c   1.000
_cell.angle_alpha   90.00
_cell.angle_beta   90.00
_cell.angle_gamma   90.00
#
_symmetry.space_group_name_H-M   'P 1'
#
loop_
_entity.id
_entity.type
_entity.pdbx_description
1 polymer ?
#
loop_
_entity_poly.entity_id
_entity_poly.type
_entity_poly.pdbx_seq_one_letter_code
_entity_poly.pdbx_strand_id
1 'polypeptide(L)'
;ACLGFLILQQRDAVTATIFDDRPRETFQRTDSLGKVHQLCTQLTKFTPGRPGNLRACLQDYAARLSARGIVVVISDLLDDPADLLQALRRLSLTRSEVIVFQVLDHEEITFPLEGNIRFIGLEDDSRLQTNPADLRKSYLAAFNEHQKAVRRACEQCGVHYTLCDTSRPLAEALTGYLAFRAKAG
;
A
#
# COMPACT_ATOMS: atom_id res chain seq x y z
N ALA A 1 -3.23 -7.74 9.01
CA ALA A 1 -3.51 -9.03 9.66
C ALA A 1 -4.72 -9.79 9.08
N CYS A 2 -5.86 -9.13 8.84
CA CYS A 2 -7.09 -9.79 8.36
C CYS A 2 -6.91 -10.63 7.08
N LEU A 3 -6.18 -10.12 6.07
CA LEU A 3 -5.84 -10.89 4.87
C LEU A 3 -5.07 -12.18 5.20
N GLY A 4 -4.07 -12.08 6.08
CA GLY A 4 -3.30 -13.25 6.53
C GLY A 4 -4.18 -14.27 7.26
N PHE A 5 -5.12 -13.82 8.09
CA PHE A 5 -6.10 -14.70 8.73
C PHE A 5 -6.98 -15.42 7.69
N LEU A 6 -7.53 -14.71 6.71
CA LEU A 6 -8.38 -15.30 5.66
C LEU A 6 -7.62 -16.33 4.81
N ILE A 7 -6.38 -16.02 4.43
CA ILE A 7 -5.49 -16.92 3.67
C ILE A 7 -5.20 -18.20 4.49
N LEU A 8 -4.81 -18.03 5.75
CA LEU A 8 -4.53 -19.16 6.64
C LEU A 8 -5.77 -20.02 6.94
N GLN A 9 -6.96 -19.41 6.98
CA GLN A 9 -8.22 -20.14 7.14
C GLN A 9 -8.51 -21.05 5.93
N GLN A 10 -8.06 -20.66 4.74
CA GLN A 10 -8.13 -21.48 3.52
C GLN A 10 -7.00 -22.51 3.41
N ARG A 11 -6.13 -22.63 4.43
CA ARG A 11 -4.91 -23.46 4.45
C ARG A 11 -3.87 -23.07 3.39
N ASP A 12 -3.96 -21.87 2.86
CA ASP A 12 -2.92 -21.28 2.03
C ASP A 12 -1.82 -20.69 2.92
N ALA A 13 -0.58 -20.70 2.43
CA ALA A 13 0.54 -20.16 3.18
C ALA A 13 0.69 -18.65 2.98
N VAL A 14 0.98 -17.93 4.07
CA VAL A 14 1.24 -16.49 4.06
C VAL A 14 2.67 -16.19 4.53
N THR A 15 3.29 -15.21 3.90
CA THR A 15 4.47 -14.49 4.40
C THR A 15 4.16 -12.99 4.34
N ALA A 16 4.71 -12.21 5.25
CA ALA A 16 4.51 -10.77 5.27
C ALA A 16 5.84 -10.08 5.53
N THR A 17 6.13 -9.03 4.77
CA THR A 17 7.33 -8.22 4.96
C THR A 17 6.90 -6.79 5.24
N ILE A 18 7.40 -6.23 6.34
CA ILE A 18 7.26 -4.83 6.69
C ILE A 18 8.52 -4.11 6.20
N PHE A 19 8.34 -2.93 5.62
CA PHE A 19 9.42 -2.16 5.02
C PHE A 19 9.28 -0.66 5.32
N ASP A 20 10.42 0.03 5.25
CA ASP A 20 10.58 1.49 5.23
C ASP A 20 11.40 1.87 3.98
N ASP A 21 12.63 2.36 4.13
CA ASP A 21 13.60 2.51 3.04
C ASP A 21 14.15 1.15 2.57
N ARG A 22 13.97 0.10 3.38
CA ARG A 22 14.37 -1.29 3.08
C ARG A 22 13.45 -2.30 3.77
N PRO A 23 13.51 -3.59 3.42
CA PRO A 23 12.84 -4.64 4.21
C PRO A 23 13.35 -4.64 5.66
N ARG A 24 12.44 -4.53 6.63
CA ARG A 24 12.76 -4.45 8.06
C ARG A 24 12.52 -5.74 8.79
N GLU A 25 11.33 -6.28 8.61
CA GLU A 25 10.88 -7.46 9.31
C GLU A 25 10.15 -8.36 8.35
N THR A 26 10.41 -9.67 8.42
CA THR A 26 9.70 -10.67 7.62
C THR A 26 9.11 -11.73 8.52
N PHE A 27 7.79 -11.79 8.52
CA PHE A 27 7.04 -12.92 9.05
C PHE A 27 7.24 -14.11 8.11
N GLN A 28 7.89 -15.14 8.63
CA GLN A 28 8.24 -16.33 7.86
C GLN A 28 7.01 -17.05 7.33
N ARG A 29 7.15 -17.67 6.15
CA ARG A 29 6.08 -18.41 5.48
C ARG A 29 5.45 -19.43 6.45
N THR A 30 4.14 -19.37 6.61
CA THR A 30 3.38 -20.37 7.38
C THR A 30 1.99 -20.56 6.80
N ASP A 31 1.48 -21.78 6.92
CA ASP A 31 0.10 -22.21 6.64
C ASP A 31 -0.68 -22.50 7.94
N SER A 32 -0.09 -22.23 9.10
CA SER A 32 -0.68 -22.50 10.41
C SER A 32 -1.51 -21.32 10.90
N LEU A 33 -2.81 -21.54 11.04
CA LEU A 33 -3.74 -20.57 11.63
C LEU A 33 -3.32 -20.17 13.07
N GLY A 34 -2.67 -21.07 13.81
CA GLY A 34 -2.17 -20.80 15.17
C GLY A 34 -1.13 -19.68 15.24
N LYS A 35 -0.49 -19.33 14.12
CA LYS A 35 0.50 -18.23 14.05
C LYS A 35 -0.10 -16.87 13.68
N VAL A 36 -1.41 -16.76 13.46
CA VAL A 36 -2.06 -15.46 13.16
C VAL A 36 -1.77 -14.42 14.25
N HIS A 37 -1.82 -14.82 15.52
CA HIS A 37 -1.53 -13.89 16.62
C HIS A 37 -0.10 -13.34 16.54
N GLN A 38 0.87 -14.16 16.13
CA GLN A 38 2.25 -13.71 15.95
C GLN A 38 2.36 -12.66 14.83
N LEU A 39 1.67 -12.89 13.71
CA LEU A 39 1.58 -11.90 12.62
C LEU A 39 0.96 -10.59 13.11
N CYS A 40 -0.14 -10.64 13.88
CA CYS A 40 -0.76 -9.45 14.47
C CYS A 40 0.21 -8.71 15.39
N THR A 41 0.84 -9.42 16.34
CA THR A 41 1.80 -8.84 17.27
C THR A 41 2.95 -8.16 16.55
N GLN A 42 3.47 -8.76 15.48
CA GLN A 42 4.58 -8.20 14.72
C GLN A 42 4.18 -6.91 14.00
N LEU A 43 3.01 -6.88 13.35
CA LEU A 43 2.48 -5.67 12.71
C LEU A 43 2.21 -4.54 13.71
N THR A 44 1.73 -4.86 14.93
CA THR A 44 1.41 -3.85 15.96
C THR A 44 2.65 -3.30 16.67
N LYS A 45 3.72 -4.09 16.79
CA LYS A 45 4.96 -3.67 17.48
C LYS A 45 5.92 -2.90 16.59
N PHE A 46 5.66 -2.84 15.29
CA PHE A 46 6.53 -2.15 14.36
C PHE A 46 6.49 -0.63 14.59
N THR A 47 7.66 -0.03 14.75
CA THR A 47 7.83 1.42 14.83
C THR A 47 8.48 1.91 13.54
N PRO A 48 7.81 2.80 12.76
CA PRO A 48 8.42 3.43 11.60
C PRO A 48 9.69 4.20 11.98
N GLY A 49 10.74 4.10 11.18
CA GLY A 49 12.03 4.73 11.51
C GLY A 49 12.66 5.56 10.39
N ARG A 50 12.21 5.39 9.14
CA ARG A 50 12.75 6.06 7.95
C ARG A 50 11.64 6.30 6.92
N PRO A 51 11.82 7.27 6.00
CA PRO A 51 10.92 7.43 4.86
C PRO A 51 10.81 6.14 4.05
N GLY A 52 9.64 5.94 3.43
CA GLY A 52 9.41 4.79 2.57
C GLY A 52 10.30 4.82 1.32
N ASN A 53 10.71 3.65 0.85
CA ASN A 53 11.23 3.49 -0.51
C ASN A 53 10.56 2.26 -1.13
N LEU A 54 9.33 2.44 -1.61
CA LEU A 54 8.53 1.35 -2.15
C LEU A 54 9.24 0.72 -3.35
N ARG A 55 9.88 1.54 -4.20
CA ARG A 55 10.61 1.07 -5.37
C ARG A 55 11.69 0.06 -4.99
N ALA A 56 12.61 0.41 -4.10
CA ALA A 56 13.71 -0.46 -3.72
C ALA A 56 13.20 -1.76 -3.08
N CYS A 57 12.19 -1.65 -2.20
CA CYS A 57 11.62 -2.79 -1.50
C CYS A 57 10.92 -3.77 -2.44
N LEU A 58 10.08 -3.27 -3.36
CA LEU A 58 9.39 -4.12 -4.34
C LEU A 58 10.36 -4.75 -5.34
N GLN A 59 11.44 -4.05 -5.73
CA GLN A 59 12.47 -4.60 -6.60
C GLN A 59 13.25 -5.74 -5.93
N ASP A 60 13.68 -5.56 -4.68
CA ASP A 60 14.34 -6.61 -3.90
C ASP A 60 13.40 -7.80 -3.67
N TYR A 61 12.13 -7.55 -3.35
CA TYR A 61 11.14 -8.61 -3.16
C TYR A 61 10.90 -9.40 -4.46
N ALA A 62 10.72 -8.74 -5.60
CA ALA A 62 10.53 -9.39 -6.89
C ALA A 62 11.71 -10.29 -7.28
N ALA A 63 12.94 -9.87 -6.95
CA ALA A 63 14.14 -10.66 -7.23
C ALA A 63 14.23 -11.96 -6.39
N ARG A 64 13.62 -11.98 -5.20
CA ARG A 64 13.62 -13.14 -4.29
C ARG A 64 12.39 -14.04 -4.47
N LEU A 65 11.37 -13.57 -5.18
CA LEU A 65 10.11 -14.27 -5.33
C LEU A 65 10.28 -15.51 -6.23
N SER A 66 10.26 -16.69 -5.61
CA SER A 66 10.49 -17.97 -6.30
C SER A 66 9.21 -18.78 -6.54
N ALA A 67 8.10 -18.44 -5.85
CA ALA A 67 6.86 -19.20 -5.89
C ALA A 67 5.74 -18.44 -6.63
N ARG A 68 4.88 -19.20 -7.31
CA ARG A 68 3.59 -18.72 -7.81
C ARG A 68 2.66 -18.43 -6.64
N GLY A 69 1.93 -17.33 -6.70
CA GLY A 69 0.94 -16.98 -5.69
C GLY A 69 0.34 -15.59 -5.91
N ILE A 70 -0.21 -15.03 -4.85
CA ILE A 70 -0.74 -13.66 -4.82
C ILE A 70 0.22 -12.80 -4.01
N VAL A 71 0.68 -11.70 -4.61
CA VAL A 71 1.44 -10.65 -3.92
C VAL A 71 0.48 -9.52 -3.60
N VAL A 72 0.36 -9.19 -2.32
CA VAL A 72 -0.45 -8.07 -1.85
C VAL A 72 0.49 -6.97 -1.37
N VAL A 73 0.43 -5.81 -2.02
CA VAL A 73 1.15 -4.59 -1.64
C VAL A 73 0.17 -3.66 -0.92
N ILE A 74 0.55 -3.16 0.25
CA ILE A 74 -0.25 -2.23 1.05
C ILE A 74 0.64 -1.02 1.35
N SER A 75 0.26 0.15 0.85
CA SER A 75 1.03 1.41 0.99
C SER A 75 0.11 2.59 0.66
N ASP A 76 0.44 3.79 1.11
CA ASP A 76 -0.18 5.05 0.67
C ASP A 76 0.20 5.44 -0.78
N LEU A 77 1.23 4.82 -1.36
CA LEU A 77 1.74 5.06 -2.72
C LEU A 77 2.09 6.52 -3.00
N LEU A 78 2.63 7.24 -2.01
CA LEU A 78 3.03 8.65 -2.16
C LEU A 78 4.38 8.85 -2.86
N ASP A 79 5.10 7.76 -3.17
CA ASP A 79 6.33 7.77 -3.98
C ASP A 79 6.08 8.18 -5.45
N ASP A 80 7.14 8.59 -6.18
CA ASP A 80 7.06 8.96 -7.59
C ASP A 80 6.36 7.87 -8.44
N PRO A 81 5.26 8.20 -9.16
CA PRO A 81 4.54 7.25 -10.00
C PRO A 81 5.40 6.54 -11.07
N ALA A 82 6.46 7.18 -11.57
CA ALA A 82 7.38 6.57 -12.52
C ALA A 82 8.24 5.48 -11.87
N ASP A 83 8.57 5.64 -10.59
CA ASP A 83 9.30 4.66 -9.80
C ASP A 83 8.39 3.50 -9.39
N LEU A 84 7.15 3.80 -9.00
CA LEU A 84 6.11 2.79 -8.80
C LEU A 84 5.90 1.95 -10.05
N LEU A 85 5.76 2.57 -11.23
CA LEU A 85 5.60 1.85 -12.49
C LEU A 85 6.77 0.89 -12.77
N GLN A 86 8.00 1.32 -12.55
CA GLN A 86 9.18 0.46 -12.72
C GLN A 86 9.20 -0.71 -11.75
N ALA A 87 8.78 -0.48 -10.49
CA ALA A 87 8.68 -1.52 -9.47
C ALA A 87 7.58 -2.55 -9.81
N LEU A 88 6.38 -2.07 -10.18
CA LEU A 88 5.26 -2.92 -10.56
C LEU A 88 5.55 -3.72 -11.82
N ARG A 89 6.23 -3.15 -12.82
CA ARG A 89 6.67 -3.90 -14.02
C ARG A 89 7.53 -5.11 -13.67
N ARG A 90 8.44 -4.97 -12.70
CA ARG A 90 9.27 -6.11 -12.27
C ARG A 90 8.44 -7.16 -11.56
N LEU A 91 7.51 -6.74 -10.71
CA LEU A 91 6.56 -7.64 -10.04
C LEU A 91 5.63 -8.36 -11.04
N SER A 92 5.14 -7.67 -12.08
CA SER A 92 4.26 -8.25 -13.09
C SER A 92 4.96 -9.25 -14.01
N LEU A 93 6.29 -9.24 -14.08
CA LEU A 93 7.08 -10.26 -14.77
C LEU A 93 7.21 -11.55 -13.97
N THR A 94 6.87 -11.53 -12.67
CA THR A 94 6.78 -12.74 -11.86
C THR A 94 5.56 -13.56 -12.26
N ARG A 95 5.53 -14.84 -11.88
CA ARG A 95 4.36 -15.70 -12.13
C ARG A 95 3.26 -15.52 -11.08
N SER A 96 3.27 -14.39 -10.38
CA SER A 96 2.37 -14.10 -9.29
C SER A 96 1.41 -13.00 -9.66
N GLU A 97 0.18 -13.13 -9.18
CA GLU A 97 -0.84 -12.12 -9.36
C GLU A 97 -0.61 -11.01 -8.34
N VAL A 98 -0.72 -9.75 -8.75
CA VAL A 98 -0.39 -8.61 -7.90
C VAL A 98 -1.65 -7.81 -7.59
N ILE A 99 -1.87 -7.55 -6.31
CA ILE A 99 -2.93 -6.69 -5.80
C ILE A 99 -2.28 -5.55 -5.00
N VAL A 100 -2.69 -4.32 -5.29
CA VAL A 100 -2.25 -3.12 -4.60
C VAL A 100 -3.45 -2.54 -3.84
N PHE A 101 -3.31 -2.42 -2.53
CA PHE A 101 -4.19 -1.65 -1.66
C PHE A 101 -3.53 -0.32 -1.34
N GLN A 102 -4.06 0.75 -1.92
CA GLN A 102 -3.64 2.10 -1.55
C GLN A 102 -4.41 2.53 -0.30
N VAL A 103 -3.74 2.74 0.82
CA VAL A 103 -4.39 3.17 2.07
C VAL A 103 -4.18 4.66 2.25
N LEU A 104 -5.26 5.44 2.22
CA LEU A 104 -5.23 6.89 2.37
C LEU A 104 -6.19 7.33 3.47
N ASP A 105 -5.81 8.38 4.18
CA ASP A 105 -6.70 9.01 5.14
C ASP A 105 -7.82 9.78 4.47
N HIS A 106 -9.01 9.81 5.08
CA HIS A 106 -10.14 10.56 4.55
C HIS A 106 -9.84 12.06 4.40
N GLU A 107 -9.04 12.62 5.32
CA GLU A 107 -8.62 14.01 5.26
C GLU A 107 -7.63 14.27 4.13
N GLU A 108 -6.80 13.30 3.74
CA GLU A 108 -5.94 13.42 2.55
C GLU A 108 -6.77 13.45 1.27
N ILE A 109 -7.85 12.66 1.22
CA ILE A 109 -8.72 12.58 0.03
C ILE A 109 -9.60 13.83 -0.12
N THR A 110 -10.21 14.27 0.98
CA THR A 110 -11.22 15.35 0.97
C THR A 110 -10.65 16.72 1.27
N PHE A 111 -9.46 16.76 1.88
CA PHE A 111 -8.73 17.93 2.34
C PHE A 111 -9.66 18.96 3.02
N PRO A 112 -10.45 18.58 4.05
CA PRO A 112 -11.55 19.38 4.60
C PRO A 112 -11.07 20.50 5.54
N LEU A 113 -10.01 21.19 5.13
CA LEU A 113 -9.30 22.17 5.95
C LEU A 113 -9.92 23.56 5.78
N GLU A 114 -10.36 24.14 6.90
CA GLU A 114 -10.94 25.48 7.02
C GLU A 114 -10.16 26.32 8.05
N GLY A 115 -10.05 27.64 7.83
CA GLY A 115 -9.35 28.56 8.74
C GLY A 115 -7.83 28.64 8.56
N ASN A 116 -7.14 29.36 9.46
CA ASN A 116 -5.68 29.56 9.38
C ASN A 116 -4.92 28.30 9.82
N ILE A 117 -4.48 27.50 8.86
CA ILE A 117 -3.75 26.25 9.11
C ILE A 117 -2.30 26.39 8.66
N ARG A 118 -1.38 25.88 9.49
CA ARG A 118 0.06 25.83 9.20
C ARG A 118 0.44 24.40 8.87
N PHE A 119 1.00 24.19 7.69
CA PHE A 119 1.49 22.89 7.25
C PHE A 119 2.97 22.76 7.60
N ILE A 120 3.32 21.58 8.12
CA ILE A 120 4.68 21.15 8.42
C ILE A 120 4.89 19.91 7.56
N GLY A 121 5.94 19.88 6.75
CA GLY A 121 6.28 18.68 6.00
C GLY A 121 6.49 17.48 6.93
N LEU A 122 5.95 16.32 6.55
CA LEU A 122 6.15 15.08 7.29
C LEU A 122 7.57 14.50 7.08
N GLU A 123 8.20 14.85 5.96
CA GLU A 123 9.53 14.35 5.56
C GLU A 123 10.64 15.42 5.62
N ASP A 124 10.27 16.70 5.77
CA ASP A 124 11.17 17.85 5.71
C ASP A 124 10.61 19.01 6.56
N ASP A 125 11.49 19.84 7.11
CA ASP A 125 11.17 21.02 7.93
C ASP A 125 10.55 22.19 7.13
N SER A 126 10.18 21.98 5.87
CA SER A 126 9.59 22.97 4.99
C SER A 126 8.25 23.47 5.52
N ARG A 127 8.14 24.80 5.57
CA ARG A 127 6.96 25.51 6.04
C ARG A 127 6.34 26.20 4.84
N LEU A 128 5.16 25.75 4.45
CA LEU A 128 4.38 26.41 3.41
C LEU A 128 3.44 27.43 4.07
N GLN A 129 3.71 28.72 3.87
CA GLN A 129 2.83 29.80 4.31
C GLN A 129 2.06 30.34 3.09
N THR A 130 0.81 29.92 2.94
CA THR A 130 -0.06 30.30 1.83
C THR A 130 -1.51 30.39 2.29
N ASN A 131 -2.37 31.00 1.48
CA ASN A 131 -3.81 31.05 1.73
C ASN A 131 -4.39 29.62 1.73
N PRO A 132 -5.12 29.20 2.78
CA PRO A 132 -5.72 27.86 2.89
C PRO A 132 -6.54 27.45 1.67
N ALA A 133 -7.28 28.38 1.06
CA ALA A 133 -8.12 28.09 -0.11
C ALA A 133 -7.29 27.77 -1.37
N ASP A 134 -6.23 28.53 -1.60
CA ASP A 134 -5.32 28.31 -2.74
C ASP A 134 -4.50 27.04 -2.56
N LEU A 135 -4.10 26.74 -1.32
CA LEU A 135 -3.43 25.50 -0.96
C LEU A 135 -4.31 24.28 -1.15
N ARG A 136 -5.56 24.33 -0.69
CA ARG A 136 -6.52 23.26 -0.91
C ARG A 136 -6.66 22.95 -2.39
N LYS A 137 -6.80 23.98 -3.22
CA LYS A 137 -6.94 23.83 -4.67
C LYS A 137 -5.70 23.21 -5.30
N SER A 138 -4.50 23.70 -4.96
CA SER A 138 -3.25 23.17 -5.52
C SER A 138 -2.95 21.75 -5.03
N TYR A 139 -3.15 21.48 -3.74
CA TYR A 139 -3.01 20.14 -3.16
C TYR A 139 -3.94 19.15 -3.84
N LEU A 140 -5.24 19.44 -3.90
CA LEU A 140 -6.21 18.53 -4.53
C LEU A 140 -5.91 18.34 -6.03
N ALA A 141 -5.41 19.35 -6.73
CA ALA A 141 -4.99 19.20 -8.13
C ALA A 141 -3.81 18.22 -8.24
N ALA A 142 -2.74 18.46 -7.48
CA ALA A 142 -1.55 17.60 -7.47
C ALA A 142 -1.88 16.17 -7.02
N PHE A 143 -2.65 16.02 -5.95
CA PHE A 143 -3.12 14.73 -5.45
C PHE A 143 -3.94 13.99 -6.51
N ASN A 144 -4.91 14.64 -7.17
CA ASN A 144 -5.70 13.99 -8.21
C ASN A 144 -4.87 13.60 -9.45
N GLU A 145 -3.87 14.39 -9.82
CA GLU A 145 -2.93 14.01 -10.88
C GLU A 145 -2.08 12.81 -10.47
N HIS A 146 -1.57 12.80 -9.24
CA HIS A 146 -0.83 11.68 -8.66
C HIS A 146 -1.68 10.40 -8.65
N GLN A 147 -2.90 10.46 -8.14
CA GLN A 147 -3.82 9.32 -8.11
C GLN A 147 -4.14 8.77 -9.50
N LYS A 148 -4.25 9.63 -10.52
CA LYS A 148 -4.40 9.20 -11.91
C LYS A 148 -3.15 8.49 -12.41
N ALA A 149 -1.97 8.99 -12.08
CA ALA A 149 -0.70 8.39 -12.48
C ALA A 149 -0.49 7.02 -11.83
N VAL A 150 -0.75 6.90 -10.52
CA VAL A 150 -0.72 5.63 -9.77
C VAL A 150 -1.66 4.60 -10.39
N ARG A 151 -2.93 4.97 -10.60
CA ARG A 151 -3.92 4.07 -11.23
C ARG A 151 -3.45 3.59 -12.60
N ARG A 152 -2.98 4.52 -13.44
CA ARG A 152 -2.46 4.22 -14.77
C ARG A 152 -1.24 3.29 -14.71
N ALA A 153 -0.36 3.46 -13.72
CA ALA A 153 0.79 2.59 -13.52
C ALA A 153 0.38 1.16 -13.17
N CYS A 154 -0.60 0.98 -12.29
CA CYS A 154 -1.17 -0.33 -11.96
C CYS A 154 -1.83 -0.99 -13.18
N GLU A 155 -2.68 -0.25 -13.91
CA GLU A 155 -3.37 -0.74 -15.11
C GLU A 155 -2.39 -1.21 -16.19
N GLN A 156 -1.32 -0.43 -16.46
CA GLN A 156 -0.28 -0.80 -17.42
C GLN A 156 0.45 -2.09 -17.08
N CYS A 157 0.48 -2.47 -15.80
CA CYS A 157 1.15 -3.67 -15.32
C CYS A 157 0.19 -4.84 -15.10
N GLY A 158 -1.11 -4.69 -15.41
CA GLY A 158 -2.13 -5.70 -15.13
C GLY A 158 -2.34 -5.95 -13.64
N VAL A 159 -1.99 -4.99 -12.78
CA VAL A 159 -2.11 -5.09 -11.32
C VAL A 159 -3.51 -4.69 -10.89
N HIS A 160 -4.13 -5.49 -10.02
CA HIS A 160 -5.41 -5.11 -9.43
C HIS A 160 -5.21 -4.02 -8.39
N TYR A 161 -5.86 -2.87 -8.57
CA TYR A 161 -5.72 -1.71 -7.71
C TYR A 161 -7.02 -1.45 -6.94
N THR A 162 -6.92 -1.26 -5.62
CA THR A 162 -8.02 -0.90 -4.73
C THR A 162 -7.60 0.28 -3.86
N LEU A 163 -8.39 1.35 -3.85
CA LEU A 163 -8.24 2.46 -2.92
C LEU A 163 -9.00 2.15 -1.63
N CYS A 164 -8.33 2.30 -0.50
CA CYS A 164 -8.85 2.10 0.85
C CYS A 164 -8.86 3.44 1.58
N ASP A 165 -10.05 3.99 1.76
CA ASP A 165 -10.29 5.17 2.62
C ASP A 165 -10.41 4.70 4.08
N THR A 166 -9.58 5.22 4.97
CA THR A 166 -9.56 4.84 6.41
C THR A 166 -10.87 5.13 7.14
N SER A 167 -11.72 6.02 6.62
CA SER A 167 -13.06 6.28 7.18
C SER A 167 -14.08 5.19 6.87
N ARG A 168 -13.78 4.29 5.93
CA ARG A 168 -14.70 3.23 5.49
C ARG A 168 -14.47 1.92 6.23
N PRO A 169 -15.50 1.07 6.37
CA PRO A 169 -15.34 -0.26 6.95
C PRO A 169 -14.30 -1.10 6.21
N LEU A 170 -13.43 -1.79 6.94
CA LEU A 170 -12.41 -2.69 6.38
C LEU A 170 -13.02 -3.76 5.44
N ALA A 171 -14.26 -4.18 5.70
CA ALA A 171 -14.97 -5.13 4.84
C ALA A 171 -15.08 -4.63 3.39
N GLU A 172 -15.30 -3.32 3.18
CA GLU A 172 -15.35 -2.73 1.84
C GLU A 172 -14.00 -2.82 1.13
N ALA A 173 -12.91 -2.50 1.85
CA ALA A 173 -11.55 -2.64 1.33
C ALA A 173 -11.22 -4.09 0.93
N LEU A 174 -11.67 -5.07 1.71
CA LEU A 174 -11.43 -6.49 1.43
C LEU A 174 -12.21 -7.03 0.22
N THR A 175 -13.23 -6.30 -0.25
CA THR A 175 -14.03 -6.70 -1.41
C THR A 175 -13.19 -6.92 -2.66
N GLY A 176 -12.14 -6.09 -2.88
CA GLY A 176 -11.22 -6.25 -4.02
C GLY A 176 -10.51 -7.61 -4.00
N TYR A 177 -9.98 -8.01 -2.85
CA TYR A 177 -9.37 -9.34 -2.67
C TYR A 177 -10.37 -10.48 -2.83
N LEU A 178 -11.57 -10.36 -2.25
CA LEU A 178 -12.59 -11.40 -2.31
C LEU A 178 -13.14 -11.58 -3.73
N ALA A 179 -13.40 -10.48 -4.44
CA ALA A 179 -13.83 -10.51 -5.84
C ALA A 179 -12.74 -11.09 -6.75
N PHE A 180 -11.48 -10.81 -6.46
CA PHE A 180 -10.34 -11.42 -7.13
C PHE A 180 -10.30 -12.94 -6.92
N ARG A 181 -10.40 -13.39 -5.65
CA ARG A 181 -10.43 -14.81 -5.29
C ARG A 181 -11.61 -15.57 -5.90
N ALA A 182 -12.76 -14.93 -6.04
CA ALA A 182 -13.95 -15.53 -6.64
C ALA A 182 -13.83 -15.73 -8.17
N LYS A 183 -12.94 -15.00 -8.85
CA LYS A 183 -12.69 -15.15 -10.29
C LYS A 183 -11.58 -16.15 -10.63
N ALA A 184 -10.68 -16.39 -9.68
CA ALA A 184 -9.53 -17.29 -9.85
C ALA A 184 -9.80 -18.75 -9.43
N GLY A 185 -10.98 -19.03 -8.86
CA GLY A 185 -11.48 -20.38 -8.56
C GLY A 185 -12.59 -20.78 -9.51
#